data_AF-A0A2E6KTN7-F1
#
_entry.id   AF-A0A2E6KTN7-F1
#
_cell.length_a   1.000
_cell.length_b   1.000
_cell.length_c   1.000
_cell.angle_alpha   90.00
_cell.angle_beta   90.00
_cell.angle_gamma   90.00
#
_symmetry.space_group_name_H-M   'P 1'
#
loop_
_entity.id
_entity.type
_entity.pdbx_description
1 polymer ?
#
loop_
_entity_poly.entity_id
_entity_poly.type
_entity_poly.pdbx_seq_one_letter_code
_entity_poly.pdbx_strand_id
1 'polypeptide(L)'
;MSYSNSNLEKDLTNTFKIGVVSRITNIPVDTLRIWERRYSVVVPDRSEKADRLYRREDINRLTLLKLLVDKGHAIGSIAKLNNGELSQRLEFATKGNQLTDTTDMQRKNSVVAIGDVLSLQLEYSNAVDSNFYFSGIYRNEEDFNKRENTEKIDILVMEFPTIQSDHVHNIERLYKQSGANQLVLIYGFMNNSTKKKLGQNNIVFFQAPISVEHLRTEIRNIAKSKQPAEVIAIDSDIRKSSPKKTYTTKQLIQLSSASSTIKCECPQHLSSIIIKLLQFEAYSEECITRYKKDAELHRLLGNMTGHARSILEKALTEIVTAEEIVIDN
;
A
#
# COMPACT_ATOMS: atom_id res chain seq x y z
N MET A 1 57.58 -1.57 12.79
CA MET A 1 57.04 -0.89 11.60
C MET A 1 55.88 -1.73 11.11
N SER A 2 54.68 -1.24 11.38
CA SER A 2 53.42 -1.96 11.26
C SER A 2 52.82 -1.68 9.88
N TYR A 3 52.72 -2.70 9.05
CA TYR A 3 51.92 -2.65 7.82
C TYR A 3 50.61 -3.40 8.05
N SER A 4 49.55 -2.86 7.45
CA SER A 4 48.27 -3.52 7.17
C SER A 4 47.25 -3.55 8.29
N ASN A 5 46.57 -2.42 8.51
CA ASN A 5 45.24 -2.40 9.15
C ASN A 5 44.27 -1.36 8.54
N SER A 6 44.52 -0.86 7.32
CA SER A 6 43.71 0.21 6.72
C SER A 6 42.63 -0.24 5.73
N ASN A 7 42.43 -1.54 5.51
CA ASN A 7 41.45 -2.07 4.54
C ASN A 7 40.26 -2.81 5.15
N LEU A 8 40.20 -3.01 6.48
CA LEU A 8 39.04 -3.64 7.13
C LEU A 8 37.96 -2.65 7.63
N GLU A 9 38.26 -1.36 7.73
CA GLU A 9 37.31 -0.39 8.31
C GLU A 9 36.32 0.22 7.30
N LYS A 10 36.54 0.08 5.98
CA LYS A 10 35.69 0.72 4.96
C LYS A 10 34.43 -0.06 4.58
N ASP A 11 34.31 -1.33 4.96
CA ASP A 11 33.15 -2.18 4.63
C ASP A 11 32.04 -2.17 5.72
N LEU A 12 32.28 -1.53 6.86
CA LEU A 12 31.36 -1.50 8.01
C LEU A 12 30.21 -0.47 7.89
N THR A 13 30.12 0.27 6.78
CA THR A 13 29.18 1.40 6.65
C THR A 13 27.88 1.07 5.92
N ASN A 14 27.65 -0.19 5.55
CA ASN A 14 26.52 -0.56 4.69
C ASN A 14 25.59 -1.64 5.25
N THR A 15 25.59 -1.80 6.57
CA THR A 15 24.72 -2.73 7.29
C THR A 15 23.57 -2.00 7.97
N PHE A 16 22.35 -2.54 7.85
CA PHE A 16 21.12 -1.96 8.37
C PHE A 16 20.59 -2.79 9.53
N LYS A 17 20.01 -2.14 10.54
CA LYS A 17 19.33 -2.83 11.65
C LYS A 17 17.97 -3.36 11.19
N ILE A 18 17.49 -4.43 11.84
CA ILE A 18 16.20 -5.08 11.51
C ILE A 18 15.01 -4.10 11.44
N GLY A 19 14.99 -3.06 12.28
CA GLY A 19 13.93 -2.05 12.25
C GLY A 19 13.95 -1.17 11.00
N VAL A 20 15.14 -0.87 10.48
CA VAL A 20 15.31 -0.13 9.21
C VAL A 20 14.94 -1.02 8.04
N VAL A 21 15.39 -2.28 8.06
CA VAL A 21 15.04 -3.29 7.04
C VAL A 21 13.53 -3.52 6.98
N SER A 22 12.86 -3.59 8.13
CA SER A 22 11.40 -3.73 8.21
C SER A 22 10.68 -2.56 7.54
N ARG A 23 11.16 -1.33 7.72
CA ARG A 23 10.59 -0.14 7.07
C ARG A 23 10.85 -0.13 5.56
N ILE A 24 12.07 -0.47 5.14
CA ILE A 24 12.45 -0.48 3.71
C ILE A 24 11.67 -1.57 2.95
N THR A 25 11.63 -2.78 3.50
CA THR A 25 11.02 -3.95 2.85
C THR A 25 9.51 -4.04 3.06
N ASN A 26 8.96 -3.24 3.97
CA ASN A 26 7.56 -3.31 4.42
C ASN A 26 7.17 -4.71 4.96
N ILE A 27 8.12 -5.42 5.58
CA ILE A 27 7.91 -6.69 6.25
C ILE A 27 7.97 -6.45 7.77
N PRO A 28 6.96 -6.86 8.57
CA PRO A 28 7.02 -6.72 10.02
C PRO A 28 8.26 -7.42 10.61
N VAL A 29 8.86 -6.81 11.63
CA VAL A 29 10.07 -7.34 12.31
C VAL A 29 9.90 -8.80 12.73
N ASP A 30 8.75 -9.19 13.25
CA ASP A 30 8.49 -10.57 13.65
C ASP A 30 8.35 -11.53 12.45
N THR A 31 7.85 -11.03 11.32
CA THR A 31 7.80 -11.80 10.07
C THR A 31 9.19 -12.01 9.48
N LEU A 32 10.05 -10.99 9.52
CA LEU A 32 11.47 -11.12 9.14
C LEU A 32 12.18 -12.20 9.97
N ARG A 33 12.00 -12.17 11.31
CA ARG A 33 12.55 -13.19 12.21
C ARG A 33 12.04 -14.59 11.91
N ILE A 34 10.76 -14.73 11.55
CA ILE A 34 10.18 -16.02 11.14
C ILE A 34 10.79 -16.48 9.82
N TRP A 35 10.95 -15.59 8.85
CA TRP A 35 11.50 -15.91 7.54
C TRP A 35 12.98 -16.33 7.64
N GLU A 36 13.77 -15.65 8.44
CA GLU A 36 15.14 -16.06 8.80
C GLU A 36 15.18 -17.44 9.43
N ARG A 37 14.40 -17.65 10.49
CA ARG A 37 14.47 -18.88 11.29
C ARG A 37 13.95 -20.09 10.53
N ARG A 38 12.85 -19.95 9.80
CA ARG A 38 12.12 -21.08 9.19
C ARG A 38 12.56 -21.37 7.77
N TYR A 39 12.96 -20.35 7.02
CA TYR A 39 13.24 -20.48 5.59
C TYR A 39 14.66 -20.06 5.21
N SER A 40 15.44 -19.53 6.16
CA SER A 40 16.83 -19.11 5.95
C SER A 40 16.98 -18.19 4.73
N VAL A 41 15.99 -17.33 4.49
CA VAL A 41 15.95 -16.47 3.31
C VAL A 41 17.12 -15.48 3.27
N VAL A 42 17.60 -15.06 4.44
CA VAL A 42 18.81 -14.27 4.63
C VAL A 42 19.49 -14.72 5.93
N VAL A 43 20.81 -14.52 6.02
CA VAL A 43 21.58 -14.79 7.23
C VAL A 43 22.24 -13.48 7.66
N PRO A 44 21.61 -12.69 8.54
CA PRO A 44 22.16 -11.41 8.95
C PRO A 44 23.41 -11.59 9.80
N ASP A 45 24.37 -10.70 9.62
CA ASP A 45 25.54 -10.57 10.49
C ASP A 45 25.11 -10.15 11.90
N ARG A 46 25.95 -10.41 12.91
CA ARG A 46 25.71 -9.96 14.28
C ARG A 46 26.70 -8.89 14.69
N SER A 47 26.20 -7.81 15.27
CA SER A 47 27.04 -6.78 15.90
C SER A 47 27.70 -7.30 17.18
N GLU A 48 28.66 -6.55 17.71
CA GLU A 48 29.28 -6.83 19.03
C GLU A 48 28.25 -6.89 20.18
N LYS A 49 27.10 -6.20 20.03
CA LYS A 49 25.98 -6.22 20.97
C LYS A 49 24.93 -7.31 20.64
N ALA A 50 25.26 -8.25 19.76
CA ALA A 50 24.40 -9.31 19.26
C ALA A 50 23.15 -8.86 18.48
N ASP A 51 23.13 -7.62 17.97
CA ASP A 51 22.06 -7.13 17.09
C ASP A 51 22.22 -7.67 15.66
N ARG A 52 21.10 -7.95 14.99
CA ARG A 52 21.09 -8.37 13.57
C ARG A 52 21.39 -7.19 12.64
N LEU A 53 22.34 -7.40 11.74
CA LEU A 53 22.83 -6.47 10.75
C LEU A 53 22.64 -7.08 9.35
N TYR A 54 21.93 -6.37 8.48
CA TYR A 54 21.59 -6.84 7.13
C TYR A 54 22.35 -6.01 6.11
N ARG A 55 22.86 -6.66 5.07
CA ARG A 55 23.53 -5.98 3.96
C ARG A 55 22.49 -5.51 2.94
N ARG A 56 22.94 -4.72 1.95
CA ARG A 56 22.06 -4.29 0.85
C ARG A 56 21.50 -5.48 0.07
N GLU A 57 22.29 -6.53 -0.11
CA GLU A 57 21.91 -7.74 -0.81
C GLU A 57 20.74 -8.45 -0.10
N ASP A 58 20.76 -8.47 1.24
CA ASP A 58 19.68 -9.04 2.05
C ASP A 58 18.38 -8.25 1.88
N ILE A 59 18.47 -6.92 1.86
CA ILE A 59 17.31 -6.04 1.66
C ILE A 59 16.68 -6.26 0.28
N ASN A 60 17.50 -6.34 -0.77
CA ASN A 60 17.03 -6.60 -2.13
C ASN A 60 16.29 -7.94 -2.20
N ARG A 61 16.90 -9.01 -1.67
CA ARG A 61 16.29 -10.33 -1.61
C ARG A 61 14.98 -10.35 -0.85
N LEU A 62 14.93 -9.74 0.34
CA LEU A 62 13.71 -9.63 1.14
C LEU A 62 12.61 -8.85 0.41
N THR A 63 12.97 -7.82 -0.35
CA THR A 63 12.04 -7.04 -1.17
C THR A 63 11.43 -7.88 -2.28
N LEU A 64 12.23 -8.64 -3.03
CA LEU A 64 11.75 -9.55 -4.08
C LEU A 64 10.81 -10.62 -3.52
N LEU A 65 11.17 -11.21 -2.38
CA LEU A 65 10.32 -12.19 -1.69
C LEU A 65 8.99 -11.55 -1.24
N LYS A 66 9.02 -10.34 -0.68
CA LYS A 66 7.81 -9.62 -0.29
C LYS A 66 6.89 -9.36 -1.47
N LEU A 67 7.42 -8.88 -2.59
CA LEU A 67 6.63 -8.60 -3.79
C LEU A 67 5.93 -9.86 -4.31
N LEU A 68 6.60 -11.00 -4.31
CA LEU A 68 5.99 -12.27 -4.71
C LEU A 68 4.96 -12.77 -3.69
N VAL A 69 5.21 -12.61 -2.38
CA VAL A 69 4.23 -12.94 -1.33
C VAL A 69 2.98 -12.08 -1.45
N ASP A 70 3.13 -10.78 -1.72
CA ASP A 70 2.01 -9.86 -1.92
C ASP A 70 1.18 -10.22 -3.16
N LYS A 71 1.83 -10.78 -4.18
CA LYS A 71 1.17 -11.36 -5.36
C LYS A 71 0.57 -12.76 -5.11
N GLY A 72 0.55 -13.22 -3.86
CA GLY A 72 -0.09 -14.48 -3.45
C GLY A 72 0.80 -15.72 -3.51
N HIS A 73 2.10 -15.58 -3.82
CA HIS A 73 3.02 -16.72 -3.78
C HIS A 73 3.35 -17.12 -2.33
N ALA A 74 3.20 -18.40 -2.01
CA ALA A 74 3.57 -18.89 -0.69
C ALA A 74 5.09 -18.75 -0.45
N ILE A 75 5.48 -18.13 0.67
CA ILE A 75 6.90 -17.90 1.03
C ILE A 75 7.74 -19.19 0.96
N GLY A 76 7.20 -20.32 1.40
CA GLY A 76 7.92 -21.61 1.37
C GLY A 76 8.28 -22.09 -0.04
N SER A 77 7.54 -21.66 -1.07
CA SER A 77 7.81 -22.00 -2.47
C SER A 77 8.86 -21.11 -3.13
N ILE A 78 8.96 -19.85 -2.69
CA ILE A 78 9.86 -18.86 -3.30
C ILE A 78 11.15 -18.66 -2.48
N ALA A 79 11.15 -19.01 -1.19
CA ALA A 79 12.30 -18.81 -0.30
C ALA A 79 13.58 -19.53 -0.75
N LYS A 80 13.45 -20.63 -1.50
CA LYS A 80 14.57 -21.42 -2.04
C LYS A 80 15.14 -20.87 -3.34
N LEU A 81 14.44 -19.94 -3.99
CA LEU A 81 14.84 -19.37 -5.28
C LEU A 81 15.94 -18.34 -5.08
N ASN A 82 16.87 -18.26 -6.04
CA ASN A 82 17.88 -17.21 -6.06
C ASN A 82 17.27 -15.88 -6.56
N ASN A 83 18.00 -14.76 -6.41
CA ASN A 83 17.47 -13.45 -6.75
C ASN A 83 17.10 -13.31 -8.24
N GLY A 84 17.81 -13.99 -9.15
CA GLY A 84 17.49 -14.00 -10.58
C GLY A 84 16.18 -14.73 -10.88
N GLU A 85 15.97 -15.89 -10.25
CA GLU A 85 14.72 -16.66 -10.36
C GLU A 85 13.52 -15.93 -9.74
N LEU A 86 13.72 -15.23 -8.63
CA LEU A 86 12.70 -14.38 -8.01
C LEU A 86 12.30 -13.24 -8.95
N SER A 87 13.28 -12.53 -9.54
CA SER A 87 13.03 -11.47 -10.52
C SER A 87 12.30 -12.00 -11.75
N GLN A 88 12.74 -13.12 -12.31
CA GLN A 88 12.10 -13.74 -13.47
C GLN A 88 10.64 -14.12 -13.18
N ARG A 89 10.38 -14.69 -11.99
CA ARG A 89 9.02 -15.05 -11.57
C ARG A 89 8.13 -13.81 -11.37
N LEU A 90 8.71 -12.72 -10.89
CA LEU A 90 8.03 -11.43 -10.76
C LEU A 90 7.70 -10.84 -12.15
N GLU A 91 8.59 -10.96 -13.12
CA GLU A 91 8.35 -10.55 -14.51
C GLU A 91 7.21 -11.34 -15.15
N PHE A 92 7.19 -12.67 -15.01
CA PHE A 92 6.09 -13.51 -15.51
C PHE A 92 4.76 -13.17 -14.83
N ALA A 93 4.75 -12.96 -13.52
CA ALA A 93 3.58 -12.53 -12.78
C ALA A 93 3.10 -11.11 -13.16
N THR A 94 3.92 -10.33 -13.87
CA THR A 94 3.56 -8.98 -14.35
C THR A 94 3.12 -9.00 -15.82
N LYS A 95 3.69 -9.90 -16.64
CA LYS A 95 3.29 -10.10 -18.04
C LYS A 95 1.90 -10.74 -18.21
N GLY A 96 1.38 -11.44 -17.19
CA GLY A 96 0.01 -11.97 -17.17
C GLY A 96 -1.11 -10.92 -17.21
N ASN A 97 -0.79 -9.64 -17.00
CA ASN A 97 -1.74 -8.51 -17.08
C ASN A 97 -1.60 -7.68 -18.38
N GLN A 98 -0.87 -8.14 -19.40
CA GLN A 98 -0.58 -7.38 -20.63
C GLN A 98 -1.42 -7.76 -21.86
N LEU A 99 -2.59 -8.37 -21.70
CA LEU A 99 -3.52 -8.57 -22.82
C LEU A 99 -4.76 -7.69 -22.61
N THR A 100 -5.01 -6.82 -23.60
CA THR A 100 -6.06 -5.79 -23.72
C THR A 100 -5.73 -4.41 -23.14
N ASP A 101 -5.08 -3.58 -23.95
CA ASP A 101 -5.60 -2.25 -24.33
C ASP A 101 -4.65 -1.60 -25.34
N THR A 102 -4.83 -1.95 -26.61
CA THR A 102 -4.19 -1.30 -27.76
C THR A 102 -5.06 -0.14 -28.26
N THR A 103 -5.38 0.84 -27.43
CA THR A 103 -5.99 2.12 -27.86
C THR A 103 -5.88 3.18 -26.78
N ASP A 104 -4.68 3.70 -26.49
CA ASP A 104 -4.50 5.15 -26.24
C ASP A 104 -3.01 5.52 -26.20
N MET A 105 -2.49 6.08 -27.29
CA MET A 105 -1.10 6.51 -27.39
C MET A 105 -0.93 8.02 -27.11
N GLN A 106 -1.85 8.66 -26.37
CA GLN A 106 -1.80 10.12 -26.17
C GLN A 106 -1.90 10.58 -24.71
N ARG A 107 -0.76 11.16 -24.26
CA ARG A 107 -0.47 11.93 -23.03
C ARG A 107 -0.20 11.11 -21.76
N LYS A 108 1.03 10.60 -21.64
CA LYS A 108 1.60 10.25 -20.33
C LYS A 108 1.61 11.48 -19.42
N ASN A 109 1.14 11.34 -18.17
CA ASN A 109 1.17 12.42 -17.20
C ASN A 109 2.59 12.63 -16.66
N SER A 110 3.00 13.89 -16.49
CA SER A 110 4.28 14.27 -15.87
C SER A 110 4.13 14.32 -14.35
N VAL A 111 4.96 13.55 -13.64
CA VAL A 111 4.92 13.44 -12.17
C VAL A 111 6.23 13.91 -11.59
N VAL A 112 6.18 14.73 -10.54
CA VAL A 112 7.35 15.10 -9.75
C VAL A 112 7.21 14.57 -8.33
N ALA A 113 8.27 13.98 -7.78
CA ALA A 113 8.31 13.52 -6.39
C ALA A 113 9.30 14.34 -5.57
N ILE A 114 8.89 14.77 -4.38
CA ILE A 114 9.71 15.46 -3.38
C ILE A 114 9.63 14.66 -2.08
N GLY A 115 10.76 14.16 -1.59
CA GLY A 115 10.81 13.44 -0.33
C GLY A 115 12.16 12.76 -0.13
N ASP A 116 12.70 12.85 1.09
CA ASP A 116 14.00 12.30 1.43
C ASP A 116 14.01 10.77 1.28
N VAL A 117 13.04 10.07 1.88
CA VAL A 117 12.95 8.61 1.80
C VAL A 117 12.33 8.17 0.48
N LEU A 118 11.29 8.87 0.03
CA LEU A 118 10.59 8.57 -1.22
C LEU A 118 11.52 8.65 -2.44
N SER A 119 12.42 9.63 -2.50
CA SER A 119 13.36 9.76 -3.62
C SER A 119 14.25 8.54 -3.77
N LEU A 120 14.82 8.05 -2.65
CA LEU A 120 15.64 6.83 -2.62
C LEU A 120 14.84 5.59 -3.05
N GLN A 121 13.58 5.49 -2.63
CA GLN A 121 12.70 4.38 -2.99
C GLN A 121 12.35 4.37 -4.48
N LEU A 122 12.13 5.55 -5.07
CA LEU A 122 11.81 5.70 -6.49
C LEU A 122 13.03 5.48 -7.38
N GLU A 123 14.21 6.00 -6.98
CA GLU A 123 15.48 5.78 -7.70
C GLU A 123 15.85 4.30 -7.79
N TYR A 124 15.57 3.52 -6.74
CA TYR A 124 15.86 2.07 -6.75
C TYR A 124 14.85 1.27 -7.59
N SER A 125 13.69 1.86 -7.87
CA SER A 125 12.57 1.18 -8.51
C SER A 125 12.53 1.53 -10.00
N ASN A 126 13.33 0.84 -10.82
CA ASN A 126 13.42 1.02 -12.28
C ASN A 126 12.16 0.59 -13.08
N ALA A 127 10.98 0.55 -12.47
CA ALA A 127 9.76 0.19 -13.18
C ALA A 127 9.27 1.36 -14.04
N VAL A 128 9.10 1.10 -15.34
CA VAL A 128 8.59 2.04 -16.33
C VAL A 128 7.06 1.95 -16.35
N ASP A 129 6.38 3.08 -16.14
CA ASP A 129 4.92 3.16 -16.23
C ASP A 129 4.46 3.61 -17.64
N SER A 130 3.36 3.01 -18.09
CA SER A 130 2.75 3.32 -19.38
C SER A 130 1.96 4.63 -19.35
N ASN A 131 1.40 5.00 -18.19
CA ASN A 131 0.42 6.10 -18.06
C ASN A 131 1.02 7.42 -17.55
N PHE A 132 2.20 7.36 -16.93
CA PHE A 132 2.89 8.53 -16.40
C PHE A 132 4.40 8.28 -16.38
N TYR A 133 5.17 9.33 -16.18
CA TYR A 133 6.60 9.23 -15.95
C TYR A 133 7.02 10.23 -14.86
N PHE A 134 8.08 9.90 -14.12
CA PHE A 134 8.68 10.84 -13.19
C PHE A 134 9.59 11.79 -13.97
N SER A 135 9.18 13.06 -14.12
CA SER A 135 9.97 14.12 -14.75
C SER A 135 11.01 14.71 -13.80
N GLY A 136 10.88 14.47 -12.49
CA GLY A 136 11.88 14.83 -11.50
C GLY A 136 11.65 14.15 -10.15
N ILE A 137 12.74 13.79 -9.49
CA ILE A 137 12.75 13.21 -8.14
C ILE A 137 13.72 14.04 -7.31
N TYR A 138 13.23 14.63 -6.22
CA TYR A 138 13.97 15.57 -5.39
C TYR A 138 13.92 15.14 -3.93
N ARG A 139 15.00 15.38 -3.19
CA ARG A 139 15.09 15.02 -1.76
C ARG A 139 14.40 16.02 -0.84
N ASN A 140 14.36 17.28 -1.25
CA ASN A 140 13.85 18.39 -0.47
C ASN A 140 13.35 19.54 -1.37
N GLU A 141 12.77 20.56 -0.74
CA GLU A 141 12.27 21.77 -1.39
C GLU A 141 13.38 22.58 -2.08
N GLU A 142 14.57 22.68 -1.50
CA GLU A 142 15.67 23.47 -2.08
C GLU A 142 16.12 22.91 -3.42
N ASP A 143 16.25 21.59 -3.52
CA ASP A 143 16.63 20.90 -4.75
C ASP A 143 15.55 21.03 -5.82
N PHE A 144 14.28 20.98 -5.41
CA PHE A 144 13.15 21.22 -6.32
C PHE A 144 13.13 22.66 -6.85
N ASN A 145 13.49 23.65 -6.03
CA ASN A 145 13.50 25.06 -6.42
C ASN A 145 14.69 25.45 -7.30
N LYS A 146 15.78 24.67 -7.29
CA LYS A 146 16.95 24.87 -8.18
C LYS A 146 16.73 24.35 -9.61
N ARG A 147 15.56 23.76 -9.91
CA ARG A 147 15.28 23.20 -11.23
C ARG A 147 15.30 24.27 -12.32
N GLU A 148 15.99 24.00 -13.43
CA GLU A 148 15.96 24.84 -14.63
C GLU A 148 14.74 24.53 -15.52
N ASN A 149 14.05 23.41 -15.28
CA ASN A 149 13.09 22.85 -16.23
C ASN A 149 11.71 23.54 -16.19
N THR A 150 11.23 23.96 -17.37
CA THR A 150 9.92 24.62 -17.62
C THR A 150 8.79 23.65 -17.96
N GLU A 151 9.03 22.35 -17.79
CA GLU A 151 8.05 21.31 -18.12
C GLU A 151 6.81 21.40 -17.21
N LYS A 152 5.64 21.20 -17.83
CA LYS A 152 4.38 21.15 -17.11
C LYS A 152 4.36 19.94 -16.18
N ILE A 153 4.14 20.20 -14.89
CA ILE A 153 3.91 19.16 -13.89
C ILE A 153 2.41 18.89 -13.87
N ASP A 154 1.98 17.63 -14.04
CA ASP A 154 0.56 17.27 -13.90
C ASP A 154 0.24 16.89 -12.45
N ILE A 155 1.13 16.11 -11.82
CA ILE A 155 0.98 15.61 -10.46
C ILE A 155 2.25 15.91 -9.67
N LEU A 156 2.11 16.60 -8.54
CA LEU A 156 3.17 16.78 -7.57
C LEU A 156 2.98 15.80 -6.41
N VAL A 157 4.01 15.05 -6.05
CA VAL A 157 4.02 14.14 -4.89
C VAL A 157 4.96 14.73 -3.84
N MET A 158 4.49 14.93 -2.61
CA MET A 158 5.33 15.39 -1.51
C MET A 158 5.21 14.47 -0.29
N GLU A 159 6.36 14.05 0.25
CA GLU A 159 6.46 13.24 1.45
C GLU A 159 6.90 14.07 2.66
N PHE A 160 6.16 13.94 3.77
CA PHE A 160 6.50 14.54 5.05
C PHE A 160 6.39 13.54 6.19
N PRO A 161 7.41 13.38 7.06
CA PRO A 161 7.28 12.56 8.26
C PRO A 161 6.13 13.04 9.18
N THR A 162 5.97 14.35 9.30
CA THR A 162 4.90 14.99 10.09
C THR A 162 4.41 16.26 9.40
N ILE A 163 3.10 16.50 9.42
CA ILE A 163 2.47 17.73 8.91
C ILE A 163 1.74 18.41 10.06
N GLN A 164 2.25 19.58 10.43
CA GLN A 164 1.68 20.47 11.43
C GLN A 164 1.06 21.71 10.76
N SER A 165 0.41 22.56 11.55
CA SER A 165 -0.35 23.70 11.02
C SER A 165 0.51 24.77 10.36
N ASP A 166 1.77 24.89 10.78
CA ASP A 166 2.81 25.76 10.21
C ASP A 166 3.32 25.26 8.84
N HIS A 167 3.32 23.95 8.60
CA HIS A 167 3.71 23.37 7.30
C HIS A 167 2.69 23.64 6.19
N VAL A 168 1.42 23.92 6.52
CA VAL A 168 0.32 24.10 5.54
C VAL A 168 0.66 25.19 4.53
N HIS A 169 1.12 26.35 5.01
CA HIS A 169 1.44 27.48 4.14
C HIS A 169 2.57 27.13 3.16
N ASN A 170 3.57 26.37 3.62
CA ASN A 170 4.68 25.96 2.77
C ASN A 170 4.24 24.95 1.70
N ILE A 171 3.43 23.97 2.09
CA ILE A 171 2.86 22.97 1.17
C ILE A 171 2.03 23.63 0.07
N GLU A 172 1.14 24.56 0.44
CA GLU A 172 0.32 25.30 -0.53
C GLU A 172 1.16 26.20 -1.44
N ARG A 173 2.20 26.85 -0.89
CA ARG A 173 3.14 27.67 -1.67
C ARG A 173 3.86 26.83 -2.72
N LEU A 174 4.44 25.71 -2.33
CA LEU A 174 5.14 24.80 -3.24
C LEU A 174 4.22 24.23 -4.30
N TYR A 175 3.01 23.83 -3.91
CA TYR A 175 2.02 23.33 -4.85
C TYR A 175 1.66 24.38 -5.91
N LYS A 176 1.39 25.63 -5.50
CA LYS A 176 1.11 26.73 -6.44
C LYS A 176 2.30 27.04 -7.35
N GLN A 177 3.52 27.07 -6.80
CA GLN A 177 4.74 27.33 -7.57
C GLN A 177 5.11 26.20 -8.54
N SER A 178 4.69 24.97 -8.26
CA SER A 178 4.90 23.83 -9.16
C SER A 178 4.05 23.91 -10.43
N GLY A 179 2.91 24.60 -10.40
CA GLY A 179 1.94 24.60 -11.50
C GLY A 179 1.22 23.27 -11.70
N ALA A 180 1.32 22.34 -10.74
CA ALA A 180 0.66 21.05 -10.80
C ALA A 180 -0.86 21.15 -10.66
N ASN A 181 -1.59 20.28 -11.36
CA ASN A 181 -3.05 20.23 -11.29
C ASN A 181 -3.57 19.39 -10.13
N GLN A 182 -2.73 18.47 -9.63
CA GLN A 182 -3.03 17.57 -8.53
C GLN A 182 -1.82 17.49 -7.60
N LEU A 183 -2.10 17.40 -6.31
CA LEU A 183 -1.11 17.20 -5.26
C LEU A 183 -1.39 15.87 -4.55
N VAL A 184 -0.36 15.04 -4.41
CA VAL A 184 -0.36 13.85 -3.58
C VAL A 184 0.50 14.12 -2.35
N LEU A 185 -0.10 14.10 -1.16
CA LEU A 185 0.59 14.25 0.11
C LEU A 185 0.73 12.91 0.81
N ILE A 186 1.97 12.45 0.94
CA ILE A 186 2.32 11.27 1.76
C ILE A 186 2.77 11.79 3.13
N TYR A 187 2.12 11.34 4.20
CA TYR A 187 2.43 11.84 5.55
C TYR A 187 2.49 10.73 6.59
N GLY A 188 3.43 10.80 7.54
CA GLY A 188 3.45 9.90 8.69
C GLY A 188 2.36 10.25 9.71
N PHE A 189 2.39 11.50 10.20
CA PHE A 189 1.41 11.99 11.18
C PHE A 189 0.88 13.38 10.79
N MET A 190 -0.44 13.54 10.87
CA MET A 190 -1.13 14.82 10.65
C MET A 190 -2.39 14.84 11.50
N ASN A 191 -2.74 16.00 12.07
CA ASN A 191 -3.99 16.15 12.81
C ASN A 191 -5.17 16.52 11.88
N ASN A 192 -6.39 16.24 12.32
CA ASN A 192 -7.59 16.47 11.51
C ASN A 192 -7.84 17.95 11.17
N SER A 193 -7.42 18.89 12.02
CA SER A 193 -7.54 20.32 11.75
C SER A 193 -6.62 20.77 10.61
N THR A 194 -5.41 20.22 10.53
CA THR A 194 -4.44 20.45 9.44
C THR A 194 -4.92 19.80 8.15
N LYS A 195 -5.45 18.57 8.21
CA LYS A 195 -6.06 17.91 7.05
C LYS A 195 -7.22 18.71 6.46
N LYS A 196 -8.09 19.27 7.31
CA LYS A 196 -9.19 20.14 6.87
C LYS A 196 -8.70 21.42 6.22
N LYS A 197 -7.63 22.04 6.73
CA LYS A 197 -7.04 23.25 6.13
C LYS A 197 -6.44 22.99 4.75
N LEU A 198 -5.82 21.82 4.57
CA LEU A 198 -5.30 21.34 3.27
C LEU A 198 -6.39 20.72 2.37
N GLY A 199 -7.63 20.58 2.83
CA GLY A 199 -8.69 19.82 2.16
C GLY A 199 -9.35 20.58 1.00
N GLN A 200 -8.58 20.92 -0.03
CA GLN A 200 -9.09 21.42 -1.32
C GLN A 200 -9.25 20.24 -2.30
N ASN A 201 -10.14 20.37 -3.29
CA ASN A 201 -10.53 19.30 -4.24
C ASN A 201 -9.38 18.64 -5.04
N ASN A 202 -8.19 19.22 -5.01
CA ASN A 202 -7.05 18.80 -5.84
C ASN A 202 -5.92 18.14 -5.01
N ILE A 203 -6.18 17.78 -3.75
CA ILE A 203 -5.18 17.18 -2.84
C ILE A 203 -5.63 15.77 -2.43
N VAL A 204 -4.80 14.78 -2.77
CA VAL A 204 -4.93 13.38 -2.38
C VAL A 204 -3.99 13.09 -1.21
N PHE A 205 -4.47 12.38 -0.19
CA PHE A 205 -3.76 12.14 1.06
C PHE A 205 -3.46 10.66 1.25
N PHE A 206 -2.19 10.31 1.45
CA PHE A 206 -1.74 8.97 1.82
C PHE A 206 -1.03 8.98 3.16
N GLN A 207 -1.35 8.03 4.02
CA GLN A 207 -0.62 7.83 5.25
C GLN A 207 0.58 6.91 5.01
N ALA A 208 1.77 7.32 5.44
CA ALA A 208 2.97 6.51 5.42
C ALA A 208 2.90 5.39 6.49
N PRO A 209 3.54 4.22 6.25
CA PRO A 209 4.34 3.88 5.06
C PRO A 209 3.48 3.51 3.85
N ILE A 210 3.86 4.01 2.67
CA ILE A 210 3.26 3.61 1.38
C ILE A 210 4.32 2.87 0.56
N SER A 211 3.94 1.76 -0.08
CA SER A 211 4.85 1.09 -1.01
C SER A 211 4.88 1.83 -2.35
N VAL A 212 6.02 1.76 -3.06
CA VAL A 212 6.14 2.39 -4.38
C VAL A 212 5.09 1.84 -5.36
N GLU A 213 4.79 0.55 -5.33
CA GLU A 213 3.77 -0.06 -6.20
C GLU A 213 2.35 0.43 -5.91
N HIS A 214 2.02 0.63 -4.62
CA HIS A 214 0.74 1.23 -4.25
C HIS A 214 0.69 2.68 -4.70
N LEU A 215 1.75 3.47 -4.46
CA LEU A 215 1.85 4.85 -4.92
C LEU A 215 1.70 4.95 -6.45
N ARG A 216 2.37 4.08 -7.23
CA ARG A 216 2.23 4.04 -8.69
C ARG A 216 0.82 3.71 -9.15
N THR A 217 0.17 2.76 -8.47
CA THR A 217 -1.22 2.38 -8.77
C THR A 217 -2.15 3.57 -8.55
N GLU A 218 -1.97 4.30 -7.45
CA GLU A 218 -2.77 5.47 -7.14
C GLU A 218 -2.50 6.63 -8.11
N ILE A 219 -1.23 6.90 -8.45
CA ILE A 219 -0.88 7.88 -9.47
C ILE A 219 -1.51 7.51 -10.82
N ARG A 220 -1.56 6.21 -11.16
CA ARG A 220 -2.23 5.73 -12.38
C ARG A 220 -3.73 6.03 -12.38
N ASN A 221 -4.40 5.83 -11.25
CA ASN A 221 -5.82 6.14 -11.09
C ASN A 221 -6.08 7.64 -11.23
N ILE A 222 -5.25 8.47 -10.58
CA ILE A 222 -5.30 9.93 -10.69
C ILE A 222 -5.05 10.37 -12.13
N ALA A 223 -4.05 9.78 -12.81
CA ALA A 223 -3.69 10.11 -14.18
C ALA A 223 -4.79 9.75 -15.20
N LYS A 224 -5.53 8.66 -14.97
CA LYS A 224 -6.70 8.26 -15.76
C LYS A 224 -7.90 9.17 -15.54
N SER A 225 -8.04 9.77 -14.36
CA SER A 225 -9.11 10.71 -14.01
C SER A 225 -8.86 12.11 -14.58
N LYS A 226 -8.79 12.25 -15.92
CA LYS A 226 -8.67 13.54 -16.62
C LYS A 226 -10.02 14.23 -16.90
N GLN A 227 -11.09 13.83 -16.21
CA GLN A 227 -12.34 14.60 -16.17
C GLN A 227 -12.40 15.42 -14.87
N PRO A 228 -12.99 16.62 -14.90
CA PRO A 228 -13.25 17.38 -13.68
C PRO A 228 -14.03 16.48 -12.72
N ALA A 229 -13.52 16.36 -11.49
CA ALA A 229 -14.15 15.54 -10.47
C ALA A 229 -15.60 15.99 -10.28
N GLU A 230 -16.55 15.18 -10.75
CA GLU A 230 -17.84 15.12 -10.09
C GLU A 230 -17.54 14.71 -8.65
N VAL A 231 -17.99 15.57 -7.74
CA VAL A 231 -18.04 15.29 -6.33
C VAL A 231 -18.84 14.00 -6.18
N ILE A 232 -18.16 12.87 -5.97
CA ILE A 232 -18.80 11.76 -5.30
C ILE A 232 -19.03 12.27 -3.88
N ALA A 233 -20.20 12.88 -3.68
CA ALA A 233 -20.76 13.06 -2.37
C ALA A 233 -20.76 11.67 -1.76
N ILE A 234 -19.87 11.43 -0.79
CA ILE A 234 -19.93 10.24 0.04
C ILE A 234 -21.32 10.30 0.65
N ASP A 235 -22.19 9.40 0.19
CA ASP A 235 -23.59 9.41 0.52
C ASP A 235 -23.76 9.56 2.04
N SER A 236 -24.62 10.49 2.42
CA SER A 236 -25.00 10.75 3.81
C SER A 236 -25.47 9.49 4.53
N ASP A 237 -25.85 8.44 3.79
CA ASP A 237 -26.32 7.16 4.30
C ASP A 237 -25.24 6.30 4.96
N ILE A 238 -23.97 6.37 4.55
CA ILE A 238 -22.90 5.48 5.10
C ILE A 238 -22.56 5.82 6.56
N ARG A 239 -22.86 7.06 7.00
CA ARG A 239 -22.71 7.47 8.41
C ARG A 239 -23.84 6.94 9.32
N LYS A 240 -24.94 6.43 8.75
CA LYS A 240 -26.05 5.83 9.51
C LYS A 240 -25.69 4.41 9.98
N SER A 241 -26.55 3.84 10.83
CA SER A 241 -26.41 2.46 11.34
C SER A 241 -26.17 1.48 10.19
N SER A 242 -25.21 0.57 10.36
CA SER A 242 -24.97 -0.49 9.37
C SER A 242 -26.24 -1.31 9.10
N PRO A 243 -26.43 -1.80 7.86
CA PRO A 243 -27.49 -2.75 7.53
C PRO A 243 -27.38 -4.03 8.35
N LYS A 244 -28.53 -4.63 8.69
CA LYS A 244 -28.55 -5.93 9.40
C LYS A 244 -27.88 -7.02 8.58
N LYS A 245 -27.25 -7.98 9.26
CA LYS A 245 -26.66 -9.17 8.62
C LYS A 245 -27.72 -10.01 7.92
N THR A 246 -27.42 -10.41 6.69
CA THR A 246 -28.28 -11.28 5.87
C THR A 246 -27.99 -12.76 6.17
N TYR A 247 -26.71 -13.11 6.33
CA TYR A 247 -26.28 -14.47 6.60
C TYR A 247 -25.76 -14.64 8.03
N THR A 248 -26.05 -15.79 8.63
CA THR A 248 -25.41 -16.21 9.88
C THR A 248 -24.04 -16.82 9.60
N THR A 249 -23.16 -16.84 10.61
CA THR A 249 -21.84 -17.50 10.50
C THR A 249 -21.97 -18.97 10.13
N LYS A 250 -23.02 -19.66 10.62
CA LYS A 250 -23.32 -21.05 10.26
C LYS A 250 -23.60 -21.20 8.76
N GLN A 251 -24.45 -20.33 8.21
CA GLN A 251 -24.79 -20.31 6.79
C GLN A 251 -23.57 -19.99 5.90
N LEU A 252 -22.71 -19.05 6.32
CA LEU A 252 -21.47 -18.73 5.59
C LEU A 252 -20.47 -19.89 5.60
N ILE A 253 -20.38 -20.64 6.70
CA ILE A 253 -19.54 -21.85 6.76
C ILE A 253 -20.10 -22.95 5.87
N GLN A 254 -21.43 -23.13 5.84
CA GLN A 254 -22.11 -24.08 4.94
C GLN A 254 -21.89 -23.71 3.47
N LEU A 255 -21.99 -22.43 3.12
CA LEU A 255 -21.69 -21.93 1.77
C LEU A 255 -20.21 -22.08 1.40
N SER A 256 -19.30 -21.93 2.36
CA SER A 256 -17.87 -22.14 2.12
C SER A 256 -17.52 -23.61 1.85
N SER A 257 -18.33 -24.56 2.34
CA SER A 257 -18.12 -26.00 2.19
C SER A 257 -18.96 -26.64 1.08
N ALA A 258 -19.97 -25.96 0.54
CA ALA A 258 -20.83 -26.43 -0.56
C ALA A 258 -20.13 -26.50 -1.95
N SER A 259 -18.80 -26.45 -2.00
CA SER A 259 -18.01 -26.29 -3.23
C SER A 259 -17.64 -27.60 -3.95
N SER A 260 -18.46 -28.64 -3.87
CA SER A 260 -18.18 -29.91 -4.58
C SER A 260 -18.89 -30.05 -5.94
N THR A 261 -19.72 -29.08 -6.34
CA THR A 261 -20.53 -29.17 -7.58
C THR A 261 -20.25 -28.09 -8.64
N ILE A 262 -19.36 -27.11 -8.41
CA ILE A 262 -19.26 -25.89 -9.26
C ILE A 262 -17.81 -25.61 -9.70
N LYS A 263 -17.62 -25.17 -10.95
CA LYS A 263 -16.32 -24.85 -11.57
C LYS A 263 -15.61 -23.59 -11.02
N CYS A 264 -16.29 -22.73 -10.25
CA CYS A 264 -15.70 -21.55 -9.60
C CYS A 264 -15.72 -21.68 -8.08
N GLU A 265 -14.62 -21.29 -7.42
CA GLU A 265 -14.50 -21.17 -5.95
C GLU A 265 -15.14 -19.87 -5.40
N CYS A 266 -15.97 -19.19 -6.19
CA CYS A 266 -16.56 -17.89 -5.91
C CYS A 266 -17.34 -17.82 -4.57
N PRO A 267 -18.23 -18.78 -4.23
CA PRO A 267 -18.98 -18.76 -2.96
C PRO A 267 -18.08 -18.87 -1.72
N GLN A 268 -17.02 -19.67 -1.81
CA GLN A 268 -16.05 -19.87 -0.74
C GLN A 268 -15.26 -18.58 -0.46
N HIS A 269 -14.79 -17.91 -1.51
CA HIS A 269 -14.04 -16.66 -1.38
C HIS A 269 -14.89 -15.54 -0.79
N LEU A 270 -16.12 -15.34 -1.29
CA LEU A 270 -17.01 -14.31 -0.77
C LEU A 270 -17.40 -14.58 0.68
N SER A 271 -17.71 -15.83 1.02
CA SER A 271 -18.04 -16.22 2.39
C SER A 271 -16.88 -15.96 3.35
N SER A 272 -15.63 -16.22 2.95
CA SER A 272 -14.43 -15.90 3.74
C SER A 272 -14.27 -14.39 3.99
N ILE A 273 -14.51 -13.57 2.97
CA ILE A 273 -14.41 -12.10 3.09
C ILE A 273 -15.51 -11.57 4.02
N ILE A 274 -16.76 -12.04 3.87
CA ILE A 274 -17.89 -11.64 4.72
C ILE A 274 -17.61 -12.01 6.19
N ILE A 275 -17.03 -13.17 6.47
CA ILE A 275 -16.63 -13.57 7.83
C ILE A 275 -15.59 -12.59 8.41
N LYS A 276 -14.60 -12.16 7.63
CA LYS A 276 -13.59 -11.18 8.08
C LYS A 276 -14.21 -9.82 8.38
N LEU A 277 -15.17 -9.37 7.56
CA LEU A 277 -15.89 -8.11 7.80
C LEU A 277 -16.74 -8.19 9.07
N LEU A 278 -17.43 -9.30 9.32
CA LEU A 278 -18.17 -9.53 10.56
C LEU A 278 -17.27 -9.51 11.81
N GLN A 279 -16.07 -10.09 11.72
CA GLN A 279 -15.09 -10.06 12.81
C GLN A 279 -14.60 -8.63 13.10
N PHE A 280 -14.40 -7.83 12.05
CA PHE A 280 -13.98 -6.43 12.21
C PHE A 280 -15.11 -5.53 12.74
N GLU A 281 -16.37 -5.77 12.37
CA GLU A 281 -17.53 -5.10 12.96
C GLU A 281 -17.62 -5.38 14.47
N ALA A 282 -17.48 -6.64 14.89
CA ALA A 282 -17.48 -7.02 16.31
C ALA A 282 -16.33 -6.37 17.09
N TYR A 283 -15.12 -6.38 16.51
CA TYR A 283 -13.96 -5.70 17.08
C TYR A 283 -14.19 -4.19 17.26
N SER A 284 -14.79 -3.54 16.25
CA SER A 284 -15.09 -2.11 16.29
C SER A 284 -16.08 -1.77 17.40
N GLU A 285 -17.10 -2.61 17.61
CA GLU A 285 -18.08 -2.45 18.69
C GLU A 285 -17.44 -2.60 20.09
N GLU A 286 -16.53 -3.56 20.25
CA GLU A 286 -15.77 -3.71 21.49
C GLU A 286 -14.89 -2.49 21.78
N CYS A 287 -14.28 -1.90 20.74
CA CYS A 287 -13.47 -0.70 20.86
C CYS A 287 -14.29 0.54 21.27
N ILE A 288 -15.55 0.67 20.82
CA ILE A 288 -16.47 1.74 21.26
C ILE A 288 -16.66 1.69 22.78
N THR A 289 -16.84 0.48 23.32
CA THR A 289 -17.05 0.27 24.76
C THR A 289 -15.79 0.53 25.57
N ARG A 290 -14.63 0.10 25.06
CA ARG A 290 -13.33 0.18 25.76
C ARG A 290 -12.66 1.56 25.68
N TYR A 291 -12.84 2.30 24.58
CA TYR A 291 -12.13 3.55 24.29
C TYR A 291 -13.10 4.70 23.97
N LYS A 292 -13.78 5.22 25.00
CA LYS A 292 -14.84 6.23 24.87
C LYS A 292 -14.45 7.52 24.13
N LYS A 293 -13.17 7.91 24.14
CA LYS A 293 -12.68 9.11 23.42
C LYS A 293 -12.67 8.93 21.90
N ASP A 294 -12.52 7.69 21.43
CA ASP A 294 -12.42 7.33 20.01
C ASP A 294 -13.68 6.58 19.52
N ALA A 295 -14.72 6.52 20.35
CA ALA A 295 -15.96 5.80 20.09
C ALA A 295 -16.65 6.25 18.79
N GLU A 296 -16.59 7.54 18.44
CA GLU A 296 -17.20 8.05 17.20
C GLU A 296 -16.47 7.54 15.95
N LEU A 297 -15.14 7.43 16.00
CA LEU A 297 -14.33 6.87 14.92
C LEU A 297 -14.61 5.38 14.75
N HIS A 298 -14.63 4.62 15.85
CA HIS A 298 -14.92 3.18 15.80
C HIS A 298 -16.34 2.89 15.32
N ARG A 299 -17.32 3.73 15.69
CA ARG A 299 -18.69 3.65 15.15
C ARG A 299 -18.74 3.91 13.65
N LEU A 300 -18.00 4.90 13.16
CA LEU A 300 -17.89 5.17 11.72
C LEU A 300 -17.27 3.99 10.98
N LEU A 301 -16.17 3.43 11.48
CA LEU A 301 -15.49 2.28 10.89
C LEU A 301 -16.39 1.03 10.89
N GLY A 302 -17.11 0.77 11.98
CA GLY A 302 -18.10 -0.30 12.06
C GLY A 302 -19.22 -0.13 11.03
N ASN A 303 -19.77 1.09 10.91
CA ASN A 303 -20.81 1.38 9.93
C ASN A 303 -20.33 1.18 8.48
N MET A 304 -19.15 1.71 8.14
CA MET A 304 -18.57 1.53 6.80
C MET A 304 -18.31 0.06 6.47
N THR A 305 -17.81 -0.70 7.45
CA THR A 305 -17.56 -2.14 7.29
C THR A 305 -18.87 -2.90 7.07
N GLY A 306 -19.93 -2.56 7.82
CA GLY A 306 -21.24 -3.18 7.62
C GLY A 306 -21.90 -2.85 6.28
N HIS A 307 -21.65 -1.67 5.71
CA HIS A 307 -22.08 -1.35 4.34
C HIS A 307 -21.31 -2.16 3.30
N ALA A 308 -19.98 -2.28 3.44
CA ALA A 308 -19.17 -3.14 2.58
C ALA A 308 -19.62 -4.61 2.66
N ARG A 309 -19.92 -5.10 3.87
CA ARG A 309 -20.49 -6.43 4.08
C ARG A 309 -21.82 -6.60 3.34
N SER A 310 -22.74 -5.63 3.44
CA SER A 310 -24.04 -5.73 2.78
C SER A 310 -23.93 -5.82 1.25
N ILE A 311 -22.97 -5.12 0.64
CA ILE A 311 -22.71 -5.23 -0.81
C ILE A 311 -22.25 -6.65 -1.16
N LEU A 312 -21.33 -7.22 -0.38
CA LEU A 312 -20.84 -8.57 -0.62
C LEU A 312 -21.88 -9.66 -0.31
N GLU A 313 -22.75 -9.45 0.69
CA GLU A 313 -23.87 -10.34 0.98
C GLU A 313 -24.84 -10.38 -0.20
N LYS A 314 -25.15 -9.23 -0.82
CA LYS A 314 -25.98 -9.19 -2.04
C LYS A 314 -25.35 -9.98 -3.19
N ALA A 315 -24.06 -9.78 -3.43
CA ALA A 315 -23.33 -10.54 -4.45
C ALA A 315 -23.34 -12.06 -4.15
N LEU A 316 -23.21 -12.44 -2.88
CA LEU A 316 -23.31 -13.84 -2.47
C LEU A 316 -24.73 -14.39 -2.67
N THR A 317 -25.77 -13.60 -2.40
CA THR A 317 -27.17 -13.98 -2.67
C THR A 317 -27.43 -14.24 -4.15
N GLU A 318 -26.88 -13.41 -5.03
CA GLU A 318 -26.98 -13.62 -6.48
C GLU A 318 -26.33 -14.94 -6.90
N ILE A 319 -25.14 -15.25 -6.37
CA ILE A 319 -24.44 -16.52 -6.65
C ILE A 319 -25.22 -17.71 -6.12
N VAL A 320 -25.71 -17.65 -4.87
CA VAL A 320 -26.51 -18.72 -4.26
C VAL A 320 -27.77 -19.01 -5.08
N THR A 321 -28.41 -17.96 -5.59
CA THR A 321 -29.62 -18.09 -6.42
C THR A 321 -29.29 -18.66 -7.80
N ALA A 322 -28.23 -18.18 -8.44
CA ALA A 322 -27.80 -18.64 -9.77
C ALA A 322 -27.35 -20.11 -9.77
N GLU A 323 -26.77 -20.57 -8.65
CA GLU A 323 -26.22 -21.91 -8.49
C GLU A 323 -27.17 -22.88 -7.76
N GLU A 324 -28.40 -22.45 -7.46
CA GLU A 324 -29.44 -23.24 -6.76
C GLU A 324 -28.95 -23.88 -5.44
N ILE A 325 -28.06 -23.19 -4.71
CA ILE A 325 -27.46 -23.72 -3.49
C ILE A 325 -28.49 -23.69 -2.34
N VAL A 326 -28.82 -24.86 -1.80
CA VAL A 326 -29.70 -24.99 -0.64
C VAL A 326 -28.92 -24.67 0.65
N ILE A 327 -29.39 -23.66 1.39
CA ILE A 327 -28.83 -23.26 2.68
C ILE A 327 -29.83 -23.60 3.78
N ASP A 328 -29.40 -24.32 4.80
CA ASP A 328 -30.23 -24.56 5.98
C ASP A 328 -30.30 -23.32 6.88
N ASN A 329 -31.47 -23.11 7.49
CA ASN A 329 -31.63 -22.08 8.53
C ASN A 329 -30.92 -22.45 9.85
#